data_AF-A0A447RJL2-F1
#
_entry.id   AF-A0A447RJL2-F1
#
_cell.length_a   1.000
_cell.length_b   1.000
_cell.length_c   1.000
_cell.angle_alpha   90.00
_cell.angle_beta   90.00
_cell.angle_gamma   90.00
#
_symmetry.space_group_name_H-M   'P 1'
#
loop_
_entity.id
_entity.type
_entity.pdbx_description
1 polymer ?
#
loop_
_entity_poly.entity_id
_entity_poly.type
_entity_poly.pdbx_seq_one_letter_code
_entity_poly.pdbx_strand_id
1 'polypeptide(L)'
;MALITFVLVAVFGGLTIFFHNDEFIKWKVTVIYALFAGALLFSQWVMKKPLIQRMLGKELSLPQQVWSRLNLAWAVFFILCGLANIYIAFWLPQNIWVNFKVFGLTALTLVFTLLSGIYIYRHMPQDDHH
;
A
#
# COMPACT_ATOMS: atom_id res chain seq x y z
N MET A 1 21.23 28.13 -5.10
CA MET A 1 20.71 26.74 -4.99
C MET A 1 21.19 26.06 -3.71
N ALA A 2 22.48 25.85 -3.49
CA ALA A 2 23.00 25.14 -2.30
C ALA A 2 22.57 25.75 -0.94
N LEU A 3 22.50 27.08 -0.82
CA LEU A 3 22.13 27.76 0.42
C LEU A 3 20.64 27.59 0.78
N ILE A 4 19.78 27.53 -0.23
CA ILE A 4 18.35 27.23 -0.07
C ILE A 4 18.18 25.76 0.36
N THR A 5 18.90 24.84 -0.29
CA THR A 5 18.89 23.42 0.08
C THR A 5 19.41 23.21 1.50
N PHE A 6 20.47 23.92 1.90
CA PHE A 6 21.03 23.87 3.24
C PHE A 6 20.04 24.36 4.30
N VAL A 7 19.42 25.52 4.08
CA VAL A 7 18.39 26.04 4.99
C VAL A 7 17.21 25.07 5.08
N LEU A 8 16.79 24.50 3.96
CA LEU A 8 15.69 23.53 3.94
C LEU A 8 16.06 22.26 4.71
N VAL A 9 17.25 21.69 4.48
CA VAL A 9 17.75 20.50 5.21
C VAL A 9 17.98 20.80 6.69
N ALA A 10 18.47 22.00 7.05
CA ALA A 10 18.68 22.39 8.43
C ALA A 10 17.35 22.62 9.17
N VAL A 11 16.35 23.21 8.51
CA VAL A 11 15.01 23.40 9.07
C VAL A 11 14.29 22.06 9.21
N PHE A 12 14.26 21.23 8.17
CA PHE A 12 13.62 19.91 8.23
C PHE A 12 14.38 18.93 9.13
N GLY A 13 15.70 18.94 9.11
CA GLY A 13 16.55 18.14 10.00
C GLY A 13 16.45 18.61 11.46
N GLY A 14 16.41 19.93 11.68
CA GLY A 14 16.18 20.53 12.99
C GLY A 14 14.78 20.23 13.52
N LEU A 15 13.73 20.32 12.70
CA LEU A 15 12.37 19.90 13.05
C LEU A 15 12.27 18.41 13.36
N THR A 16 13.03 17.56 12.66
CA THR A 16 13.09 16.12 12.91
C THR A 16 13.66 15.82 14.31
N ILE A 17 14.68 16.57 14.74
CA ILE A 17 15.26 16.46 16.08
C ILE A 17 14.35 17.14 17.12
N PHE A 18 13.78 18.30 16.80
CA PHE A 18 12.98 19.09 17.74
C PHE A 18 11.65 18.41 18.09
N PHE A 19 11.00 17.77 17.11
CA PHE A 19 9.75 17.05 17.38
C PHE A 19 9.97 15.74 18.14
N HIS A 20 11.18 15.16 18.17
CA HIS A 20 11.46 13.89 18.87
C HIS A 20 10.45 12.78 18.53
N ASN A 21 9.83 12.82 17.36
CA ASN A 21 8.59 12.10 17.13
C ASN A 21 8.76 10.99 16.09
N ASP A 22 9.46 9.93 16.49
CA ASP A 22 9.38 8.63 15.79
C ASP A 22 7.94 8.18 15.60
N GLU A 23 7.06 8.57 16.53
CA GLU A 23 5.62 8.33 16.49
C GLU A 23 4.94 8.99 15.29
N PHE A 24 5.32 10.21 14.91
CA PHE A 24 4.77 10.87 13.72
C PHE A 24 5.08 10.10 12.43
N ILE A 25 6.31 9.58 12.31
CA ILE A 25 6.72 8.78 11.14
C ILE A 25 6.01 7.42 11.13
N LYS A 26 5.81 6.82 12.31
CA LYS A 26 5.05 5.57 12.48
C LYS A 26 3.57 5.74 12.08
N TRP A 27 2.92 6.81 12.55
CA TRP A 27 1.53 7.14 12.22
C TRP A 27 1.35 7.50 10.74
N LYS A 28 2.30 8.20 10.13
CA LYS A 28 2.27 8.53 8.69
C LYS A 28 2.07 7.27 7.83
N VAL A 29 2.81 6.20 8.13
CA VAL A 29 2.70 4.93 7.39
C VAL A 29 1.32 4.29 7.58
N THR A 30 0.82 4.24 8.81
CA THR A 30 -0.50 3.69 9.14
C THR A 30 -1.64 4.44 8.44
N VAL A 31 -1.62 5.78 8.49
CA VAL A 31 -2.67 6.62 7.88
C VAL A 31 -2.72 6.40 6.38
N ILE A 32 -1.56 6.30 5.71
CA ILE A 32 -1.50 6.04 4.27
C ILE A 32 -2.17 4.70 3.94
N TYR A 33 -1.86 3.63 4.68
CA TYR A 33 -2.50 2.32 4.44
C TYR A 33 -4.00 2.32 4.72
N ALA A 34 -4.44 2.96 5.79
CA ALA A 34 -5.85 3.12 6.10
C ALA A 34 -6.60 3.89 5.00
N LEU A 35 -5.98 4.96 4.46
CA LEU A 35 -6.54 5.71 3.33
C LEU A 35 -6.64 4.87 2.06
N PHE A 36 -5.61 4.09 1.71
CA PHE A 36 -5.67 3.19 0.56
C PHE A 36 -6.74 2.12 0.71
N ALA A 37 -6.80 1.46 1.87
CA ALA A 37 -7.84 0.48 2.17
C ALA A 37 -9.24 1.10 2.08
N GLY A 38 -9.43 2.26 2.72
CA GLY A 38 -10.68 3.00 2.70
C GLY A 38 -11.10 3.42 1.29
N ALA A 39 -10.17 3.92 0.48
CA ALA A 39 -10.42 4.31 -0.90
C ALA A 39 -10.83 3.11 -1.77
N LEU A 40 -10.18 1.95 -1.60
CA LEU A 40 -10.52 0.72 -2.32
C LEU A 40 -11.91 0.20 -1.94
N LEU A 41 -12.22 0.16 -0.64
CA LEU A 41 -13.54 -0.27 -0.16
C LEU A 41 -14.63 0.72 -0.58
N PHE A 42 -14.38 2.02 -0.46
CA PHE A 42 -15.29 3.08 -0.88
C PHE A 42 -15.56 3.02 -2.39
N SER A 43 -14.53 2.81 -3.22
CA SER A 43 -14.71 2.63 -4.67
C SER A 43 -15.58 1.41 -4.99
N GLN A 44 -15.43 0.33 -4.23
CA GLN A 44 -16.21 -0.89 -4.43
C GLN A 44 -17.67 -0.75 -4.01
N TRP A 45 -17.94 -0.13 -2.86
CA TRP A 45 -19.30 -0.02 -2.32
C TRP A 45 -20.07 1.20 -2.85
N VAL A 46 -19.41 2.33 -3.07
CA VAL A 46 -20.06 3.57 -3.53
C VAL A 46 -20.04 3.68 -5.05
N MET A 47 -18.90 3.45 -5.70
CA MET A 47 -18.80 3.61 -7.15
C MET A 47 -19.19 2.35 -7.94
N LYS A 48 -19.38 1.19 -7.26
CA LYS A 48 -19.63 -0.14 -7.86
C LYS A 48 -18.62 -0.54 -8.96
N LYS A 49 -17.52 0.19 -9.05
CA LYS A 49 -16.42 0.00 -10.00
C LYS A 49 -15.14 -0.11 -9.18
N PRO A 50 -14.57 -1.32 -9.05
CA PRO A 50 -13.29 -1.55 -8.40
C PRO A 50 -12.22 -0.57 -8.90
N LEU A 51 -11.47 0.04 -7.98
CA LEU A 51 -10.47 1.05 -8.36
C LEU A 51 -9.36 0.40 -9.19
N ILE A 52 -9.02 -0.84 -8.84
CA ILE A 52 -8.04 -1.67 -9.55
C ILE A 52 -8.47 -1.92 -10.99
N GLN A 53 -9.77 -2.11 -11.25
CA GLN A 53 -10.29 -2.22 -12.62
C GLN A 53 -10.10 -0.92 -13.40
N ARG A 54 -10.19 0.26 -12.78
CA ARG A 54 -9.92 1.52 -13.50
C ARG A 54 -8.45 1.67 -13.87
N MET A 55 -7.55 1.13 -13.05
CA MET A 55 -6.10 1.21 -13.29
C MET A 55 -5.63 0.19 -14.34
N LEU A 56 -6.11 -1.06 -14.25
CA LEU A 56 -5.62 -2.18 -15.07
C LEU A 56 -6.60 -2.65 -16.15
N GLY A 57 -7.87 -2.24 -16.10
CA GLY A 57 -8.91 -2.71 -17.02
C GLY A 57 -8.79 -2.18 -18.45
N LYS A 58 -7.82 -1.30 -18.73
CA LYS A 58 -7.45 -0.93 -20.10
C LYS A 58 -6.59 -1.99 -20.78
N GLU A 59 -5.74 -2.65 -20.00
CA GLU A 59 -4.76 -3.63 -20.49
C GLU A 59 -5.28 -5.07 -20.34
N LEU A 60 -6.26 -5.31 -19.46
CA LEU A 60 -6.75 -6.64 -19.10
C LEU A 60 -8.27 -6.73 -19.16
N SER A 61 -8.79 -7.74 -19.85
CA SER A 61 -10.23 -8.09 -19.87
C SER A 61 -10.49 -9.22 -18.86
N LEU A 62 -11.11 -8.89 -17.73
CA LEU A 62 -11.51 -9.87 -16.71
C LEU A 62 -12.99 -9.71 -16.33
N PRO A 63 -13.66 -10.80 -15.92
CA PRO A 63 -15.03 -10.74 -15.40
C PRO A 63 -15.16 -9.76 -14.22
N GLN A 64 -16.31 -9.08 -14.11
CA GLN A 64 -16.56 -8.08 -13.06
C GLN A 64 -16.41 -8.65 -11.64
N GLN A 65 -16.79 -9.92 -11.43
CA GLN A 65 -16.60 -10.62 -10.15
C GLN A 65 -15.11 -10.73 -9.75
N VAL A 66 -14.22 -10.97 -10.72
CA VAL A 66 -12.77 -11.11 -10.46
C VAL A 66 -12.18 -9.77 -10.04
N TRP A 67 -12.57 -8.68 -10.71
CA TRP A 67 -12.18 -7.32 -10.31
C TRP A 67 -12.62 -6.96 -8.90
N SER A 68 -13.85 -7.32 -8.53
CA SER A 68 -14.36 -7.06 -7.18
C SER A 68 -13.62 -7.86 -6.12
N ARG A 69 -13.27 -9.13 -6.40
CA ARG A 69 -12.48 -9.96 -5.48
C ARG A 69 -11.06 -9.44 -5.34
N LEU A 70 -10.44 -9.03 -6.44
CA LEU A 70 -9.09 -8.48 -6.45
C LEU A 70 -9.03 -7.17 -5.64
N ASN A 71 -9.98 -6.25 -5.86
CA ASN A 71 -10.05 -5.01 -5.09
C ASN A 71 -10.28 -5.24 -3.60
N LEU A 72 -11.15 -6.19 -3.24
CA LEU A 72 -11.33 -6.59 -1.85
C LEU A 72 -10.03 -7.18 -1.26
N ALA A 73 -9.34 -8.05 -2.00
CA ALA A 73 -8.09 -8.65 -1.56
C ALA A 73 -7.02 -7.57 -1.29
N TRP A 74 -6.88 -6.58 -2.16
CA TRP A 74 -5.97 -5.46 -1.96
C TRP A 74 -6.38 -4.56 -0.78
N ALA A 75 -7.68 -4.31 -0.60
CA ALA A 75 -8.17 -3.58 0.57
C ALA A 75 -7.81 -4.30 1.88
N VAL A 76 -8.06 -5.62 1.95
CA VAL A 76 -7.68 -6.46 3.10
C VAL A 76 -6.17 -6.46 3.29
N PHE A 77 -5.38 -6.57 2.23
CA PHE A 77 -3.93 -6.50 2.29
C PHE A 77 -3.45 -5.18 2.91
N PHE A 78 -3.97 -4.04 2.48
CA PHE A 78 -3.61 -2.74 3.07
C PHE A 78 -4.05 -2.61 4.53
N ILE A 79 -5.20 -3.16 4.92
CA ILE A 79 -5.63 -3.22 6.32
C ILE A 79 -4.64 -4.05 7.14
N LEU A 80 -4.26 -5.24 6.65
CA LEU A 80 -3.30 -6.10 7.33
C LEU A 80 -1.92 -5.44 7.45
N CYS A 81 -1.44 -4.76 6.41
CA CYS A 81 -0.21 -3.98 6.47
C CYS A 81 -0.29 -2.83 7.47
N GLY A 82 -1.42 -2.12 7.53
CA GLY A 82 -1.67 -1.08 8.52
C GLY A 82 -1.63 -1.62 9.95
N LEU A 83 -2.34 -2.72 10.22
CA LEU A 83 -2.36 -3.38 11.53
C LEU A 83 -0.98 -3.92 11.92
N ALA A 84 -0.28 -4.57 10.99
CA ALA A 84 1.08 -5.04 11.22
C ALA A 84 2.04 -3.89 11.49
N ASN A 85 1.91 -2.77 10.77
CA ASN A 85 2.70 -1.57 11.04
C ASN A 85 2.41 -1.00 12.43
N ILE A 86 1.14 -0.89 12.85
CA ILE A 86 0.79 -0.46 14.22
C ILE A 86 1.43 -1.40 15.25
N TYR A 87 1.23 -2.71 15.12
CA TYR A 87 1.77 -3.68 16.06
C TYR A 87 3.31 -3.55 16.18
N ILE A 88 4.02 -3.52 15.05
CA ILE A 88 5.47 -3.46 15.03
C ILE A 88 5.98 -2.07 15.47
N ALA A 89 5.29 -1.00 15.12
CA ALA A 89 5.68 0.36 15.46
C ALA A 89 5.59 0.66 16.97
N PHE A 90 4.58 0.09 17.66
CA PHE A 90 4.31 0.41 19.07
C PHE A 90 4.80 -0.67 20.05
N TRP A 91 4.88 -1.94 19.65
CA TRP A 91 5.31 -3.03 20.55
C TRP A 91 6.74 -3.53 20.31
N LEU A 92 7.39 -3.21 19.19
CA LEU A 92 8.74 -3.68 18.88
C LEU A 92 9.78 -2.55 18.86
N PRO A 93 11.06 -2.89 19.07
CA PRO A 93 12.19 -1.98 18.91
C PRO A 93 12.23 -1.25 17.55
N GLN A 94 12.72 0.00 17.56
CA GLN A 94 12.76 0.87 16.38
C GLN A 94 13.56 0.28 15.21
N ASN A 95 14.66 -0.44 15.49
CA ASN A 95 15.46 -1.12 14.47
C ASN A 95 14.65 -2.20 13.73
N ILE A 96 13.79 -2.94 14.45
CA ILE A 96 12.87 -3.92 13.86
C ILE A 96 11.82 -3.20 13.03
N TRP A 97 11.25 -2.09 13.51
CA TRP A 97 10.28 -1.30 12.76
C TRP A 97 10.86 -0.73 11.45
N VAL A 98 12.07 -0.18 11.47
CA VAL A 98 12.73 0.34 10.26
C VAL A 98 12.96 -0.79 9.24
N ASN A 99 13.49 -1.93 9.69
CA ASN A 99 13.70 -3.10 8.82
C ASN A 99 12.39 -3.67 8.27
N PHE A 100 11.36 -3.75 9.11
CA PHE A 100 10.02 -4.18 8.67
C PHE A 100 9.45 -3.21 7.65
N LYS A 101 9.56 -1.90 7.88
CA LYS A 101 9.06 -0.88 6.96
C LYS A 101 9.73 -0.95 5.59
N VAL A 102 11.05 -1.13 5.56
CA VAL A 102 11.83 -1.13 4.31
C VAL A 102 11.78 -2.48 3.61
N PHE A 103 12.07 -3.57 4.33
CA PHE A 103 12.20 -4.90 3.73
C PHE A 103 10.93 -5.74 3.91
N GLY A 104 10.34 -5.74 5.10
CA GLY A 104 9.14 -6.53 5.41
C GLY A 104 7.94 -6.15 4.53
N LEU A 105 7.59 -4.87 4.51
CA LEU A 105 6.48 -4.35 3.70
C LEU A 105 6.76 -4.50 2.19
N THR A 106 8.01 -4.29 1.75
CA THR A 106 8.38 -4.49 0.35
C THR A 106 8.25 -5.96 -0.05
N ALA A 107 8.77 -6.88 0.76
CA ALA A 107 8.62 -8.32 0.51
C ALA A 107 7.15 -8.76 0.50
N LEU A 108 6.36 -8.29 1.48
CA LEU A 108 4.90 -8.54 1.54
C LEU A 108 4.20 -8.04 0.27
N THR A 109 4.53 -6.82 -0.17
CA THR A 109 3.92 -6.22 -1.37
C THR A 109 4.32 -6.98 -2.63
N LEU A 110 5.58 -7.39 -2.75
CA LEU A 110 6.05 -8.19 -3.88
C LEU A 110 5.33 -9.54 -3.94
N VAL A 111 5.28 -10.27 -2.82
CA VAL A 111 4.57 -11.55 -2.74
C VAL A 111 3.09 -11.37 -3.09
N PHE A 112 2.43 -10.36 -2.54
CA PHE A 112 1.02 -10.09 -2.81
C PHE A 112 0.75 -9.68 -4.26
N THR A 113 1.66 -8.92 -4.87
CA THR A 113 1.60 -8.54 -6.28
C THR A 113 1.77 -9.76 -7.19
N LEU A 114 2.70 -10.66 -6.88
CA LEU A 114 2.88 -11.92 -7.60
C LEU A 114 1.63 -12.81 -7.50
N LEU A 115 1.09 -12.97 -6.29
CA LEU A 115 -0.16 -13.71 -6.06
C LEU A 115 -1.33 -13.10 -6.83
N SER A 116 -1.43 -11.77 -6.85
CA SER A 116 -2.44 -11.04 -7.63
C SER A 116 -2.27 -11.29 -9.13
N GLY A 117 -1.03 -11.25 -9.64
CA GLY A 117 -0.70 -11.54 -11.03
C GLY A 117 -1.06 -12.97 -11.44
N ILE A 118 -0.72 -13.96 -10.61
CA ILE A 118 -1.09 -15.37 -10.84
C ILE A 118 -2.62 -15.53 -10.80
N TYR A 119 -3.30 -14.88 -9.86
CA TYR A 119 -4.76 -14.91 -9.75
C TYR A 119 -5.44 -14.33 -11.00
N ILE A 120 -4.93 -13.20 -11.49
CA ILE A 120 -5.36 -12.57 -12.74
C ILE A 120 -5.12 -13.52 -13.91
N TYR A 121 -3.90 -14.04 -14.08
CA TYR A 121 -3.54 -14.93 -15.18
C TYR A 121 -4.44 -16.17 -15.25
N ARG A 122 -4.76 -16.76 -14.09
CA ARG A 122 -5.65 -17.92 -14.01
C ARG A 122 -7.11 -17.62 -14.37
N HIS A 123 -7.54 -16.36 -14.28
CA HIS A 123 -8.91 -15.93 -14.61
C HIS A 123 -8.99 -15.12 -15.89
N MET A 124 -7.87 -14.92 -16.59
CA MET A 124 -7.90 -14.45 -17.97
C MET A 124 -8.62 -15.51 -18.78
N PRO A 125 -9.57 -15.11 -19.65
CA PRO A 125 -10.05 -16.02 -20.68
C PRO A 125 -8.81 -16.54 -21.42
N GLN A 126 -8.63 -17.86 -21.46
CA GLN A 126 -7.79 -18.42 -22.50
C GLN A 126 -8.50 -18.04 -23.78
N ASP A 127 -7.95 -17.09 -24.54
CA ASP A 127 -8.31 -16.95 -25.93
C ASP A 127 -7.96 -18.30 -26.55
N ASP A 128 -8.97 -19.15 -26.71
CA ASP A 128 -8.98 -20.25 -27.65
C ASP A 128 -8.77 -19.64 -29.04
N HIS A 129 -7.51 -19.32 -29.34
CA HIS A 129 -7.05 -19.07 -30.68
C HIS A 129 -6.99 -20.42 -31.41
N HIS A 130 -8.15 -20.86 -31.88
CA HIS A 130 -8.28 -21.67 -33.08
C HIS A 130 -8.41 -20.78 -34.31
#